data_AF-A0A934NHM1-F1
#
_entry.id   AF-A0A934NHM1-F1
#
_cell.length_a   1.000
_cell.length_b   1.000
_cell.length_c   1.000
_cell.angle_alpha   90.00
_cell.angle_beta   90.00
_cell.angle_gamma   90.00
#
_symmetry.space_group_name_H-M   'P 1'
#
loop_
_entity.id
_entity.type
_entity.pdbx_description
1 polymer ?
#
loop_
_entity_poly.entity_id
_entity_poly.type
_entity_poly.pdbx_seq_one_letter_code
_entity_poly.pdbx_strand_id
1 'polypeptide(L)' 'MTLLKVSASGQVYDAELAQVKVTRDQGGGYYVHGRGHFLFFPDREQAERKQRDLEAMARSREFHR' A
#
# COMPACT_ATOMS: atom_id res chain seq x y z
N MET A 1 -9.24 14.94 4.04
CA MET A 1 -9.21 14.96 2.56
C MET A 1 -8.53 13.68 2.10
N THR A 2 -9.08 12.98 1.12
CA THR A 2 -8.51 11.71 0.63
C THR A 2 -7.32 11.98 -0.29
N LEU A 3 -6.15 11.38 -0.01
CA LEU A 3 -4.99 11.46 -0.91
C LEU A 3 -5.10 10.37 -1.98
N LEU A 4 -5.50 10.77 -3.18
CA LEU A 4 -5.52 9.89 -4.33
C LEU A 4 -4.16 9.90 -5.04
N LYS A 5 -3.69 8.71 -5.42
CA LYS A 5 -2.48 8.51 -6.21
C LYS A 5 -2.83 7.77 -7.49
N VAL A 6 -2.14 8.10 -8.56
CA VAL A 6 -2.35 7.50 -9.88
C VAL A 6 -1.11 6.70 -10.24
N SER A 7 -1.29 5.43 -10.65
CA SER A 7 -0.19 4.61 -11.15
C SER A 7 0.19 4.99 -12.59
N ALA A 8 1.28 4.42 -13.08
CA ALA A 8 1.72 4.61 -14.45
C ALA A 8 0.70 4.14 -15.50
N SER A 9 -0.18 3.19 -15.16
CA SER A 9 -1.26 2.72 -16.04
C SER A 9 -2.51 3.60 -16.02
N GLY A 10 -2.55 4.62 -15.16
CA GLY A 10 -3.71 5.49 -14.98
C GLY A 10 -4.71 4.98 -13.93
N GLN A 11 -4.45 3.85 -13.28
CA GLN A 11 -5.29 3.36 -12.20
C GLN A 11 -5.17 4.24 -10.95
N VAL A 12 -6.30 4.53 -10.30
CA VAL A 12 -6.37 5.40 -9.13
C VAL A 12 -6.43 4.58 -7.84
N TYR A 13 -5.65 5.01 -6.84
CA TYR A 13 -5.52 4.37 -5.54
C TYR A 13 -5.72 5.39 -4.42
N ASP A 14 -6.41 4.95 -3.36
CA ASP A 14 -6.51 5.72 -2.12
C ASP A 14 -5.31 5.41 -1.23
N ALA A 15 -4.45 6.40 -1.01
CA ALA A 15 -3.27 6.29 -0.14
C ALA A 15 -3.61 6.53 1.33
N GLU A 16 -4.79 7.06 1.67
CA GLU A 16 -5.22 7.38 3.04
C GLU A 16 -6.07 6.29 3.69
N LEU A 17 -6.20 5.12 3.03
CA LEU A 17 -6.91 3.99 3.62
C LEU A 17 -6.36 3.68 5.03
N ALA A 18 -7.27 3.42 5.97
CA ALA A 18 -6.90 3.08 7.35
C ALA A 18 -6.04 1.80 7.43
N GLN A 19 -6.22 0.89 6.46
CA GLN A 19 -5.45 -0.33 6.32
C GLN A 19 -4.55 -0.27 5.09
N VAL A 20 -3.40 -0.95 5.16
CA VAL A 20 -2.54 -1.13 3.99
C VAL A 20 -3.11 -2.28 3.14
N LYS A 21 -3.30 -2.04 1.85
CA LYS A 21 -3.80 -3.02 0.88
C LYS A 21 -2.79 -3.30 -0.22
N VAL A 22 -2.83 -4.51 -0.76
CA VAL A 22 -2.15 -4.91 -1.99
C VAL A 22 -3.19 -5.02 -3.10
N THR A 23 -2.98 -4.29 -4.19
CA THR A 23 -3.89 -4.27 -5.34
C THR A 23 -3.09 -4.53 -6.61
N ARG A 24 -3.58 -5.42 -7.49
CA ARG A 24 -2.98 -5.66 -8.81
C ARG A 24 -3.25 -4.46 -9.71
N ASP A 25 -2.22 -4.01 -10.42
CA ASP A 25 -2.31 -2.89 -11.36
C ASP A 25 -2.69 -3.35 -12.76
N GLN A 26 -3.45 -2.52 -13.49
CA GLN A 26 -3.81 -2.76 -14.89
C GLN A 26 -2.61 -2.81 -15.84
N GLY A 27 -1.53 -2.07 -15.53
CA GLY A 27 -0.26 -2.11 -16.26
C GLY A 27 0.65 -3.28 -15.87
N GLY A 28 0.19 -4.17 -14.98
CA GLY A 28 0.98 -5.26 -14.43
C GLY A 28 1.68 -4.89 -13.12
N GLY A 29 2.04 -5.90 -12.33
CA GLY A 29 2.57 -5.73 -10.98
C GLY A 29 1.49 -5.40 -9.94
N TYR A 30 1.92 -4.90 -8.79
CA TYR A 30 1.11 -4.73 -7.59
C TYR A 30 1.47 -3.44 -6.86
N TYR A 31 0.46 -2.70 -6.40
CA TYR A 31 0.64 -1.55 -5.53
C TYR A 31 0.28 -1.89 -4.08
N VAL A 32 1.17 -1.51 -3.16
CA VAL A 32 0.91 -1.45 -1.73
C VAL A 32 0.51 -0.01 -1.39
N HIS A 33 -0.71 0.19 -0.92
CA HIS A 33 -1.23 1.53 -0.64
C HIS A 33 -2.08 1.59 0.64
N GLY A 34 -2.16 2.78 1.25
CA GLY A 34 -2.88 3.02 2.51
C GLY A 34 -1.96 3.53 3.61
N ARG A 35 -2.53 4.22 4.61
CA ARG A 35 -1.80 4.87 5.71
C ARG A 35 -0.68 5.82 5.26
N GLY A 36 -0.91 6.52 4.15
CA GLY A 36 0.07 7.39 3.50
C GLY A 36 1.09 6.65 2.63
N HIS A 37 1.06 5.32 2.54
CA HIS A 37 1.94 4.56 1.67
C HIS A 37 1.37 4.43 0.24
N PHE A 38 2.28 4.42 -0.73
CA PHE A 38 2.00 4.13 -2.14
C PHE A 38 3.28 3.62 -2.80
N LEU A 39 3.41 2.29 -2.93
CA LEU A 39 4.64 1.61 -3.37
C LEU A 39 4.32 0.57 -4.44
N PHE A 40 5.12 0.50 -5.50
CA PHE A 40 4.98 -0.48 -6.57
C PHE A 40 5.91 -1.68 -6.37
N PHE A 41 5.44 -2.86 -6.74
CA PHE A 41 6.21 -4.11 -6.77
C PHE A 41 5.88 -4.91 -8.04
N PRO A 42 6.87 -5.55 -8.68
CA PRO A 42 6.64 -6.40 -9.84
C PRO A 42 5.87 -7.68 -9.49
N ASP A 43 6.08 -8.22 -8.28
CA ASP A 43 5.53 -9.51 -7.86
C ASP A 43 4.64 -9.38 -6.62
N ARG A 44 3.63 -10.26 -6.55
CA ARG A 44 2.66 -10.30 -5.45
C ARG A 44 3.32 -10.59 -4.11
N GLU A 45 4.24 -11.54 -4.07
CA GLU A 45 4.88 -11.97 -2.82
C GLU A 45 5.65 -10.81 -2.16
N GLN A 46 6.37 -10.02 -2.96
CA GLN A 46 7.11 -8.86 -2.47
C GLN A 46 6.16 -7.79 -1.92
N ALA A 47 5.05 -7.54 -2.60
CA ALA A 47 4.02 -6.61 -2.15
C ALA A 47 3.38 -7.04 -0.83
N GLU A 48 3.00 -8.32 -0.70
CA GLU A 48 2.39 -8.87 0.51
C GLU A 48 3.38 -8.90 1.69
N ARG A 49 4.66 -9.17 1.43
CA ARG A 49 5.71 -9.07 2.45
C ARG A 49 5.79 -7.64 2.97
N LYS A 50 5.83 -6.64 2.08
CA LYS A 50 5.87 -5.23 2.48
C LYS A 50 4.61 -4.81 3.25
N GLN A 51 3.43 -5.27 2.83
CA GLN A 51 2.19 -5.02 3.55
C GLN A 51 2.29 -5.49 5.01
N ARG A 52 2.72 -6.75 5.23
CA ARG A 52 2.86 -7.33 6.58
C ARG A 52 3.85 -6.55 7.44
N ASP A 53 4.97 -6.11 6.87
CA ASP A 53 5.98 -5.31 7.58
C ASP A 53 5.39 -3.97 8.03
N LEU A 54 4.65 -3.28 7.16
CA LEU A 54 4.00 -2.01 7.47
C LEU A 54 2.92 -2.17 8.56
N GLU A 55 2.13 -3.25 8.49
CA GLU A 55 1.13 -3.56 9.51
C GLU A 55 1.75 -3.97 10.85
N ALA A 56 2.89 -4.65 10.85
CA ALA A 56 3.64 -4.95 12.07
C ALA A 56 4.19 -3.67 12.71
N MET A 57 4.86 -2.80 11.92
CA MET A 57 5.38 -1.52 12.39
C MET A 57 4.30 -0.60 12.96
N ALA A 58 3.14 -0.58 12.30
CA ALA A 58 1.98 0.16 12.75
C ALA A 58 1.50 -0.30 14.13
N ARG A 59 1.37 -1.62 14.33
CA ARG A 59 0.98 -2.20 15.63
C ARG A 59 1.99 -1.82 16.71
N SER A 60 3.29 -1.99 16.44
CA SER A 60 4.34 -1.65 17.41
C SER A 60 4.32 -0.18 17.84
N ARG A 61 3.97 0.76 16.96
CA ARG A 61 3.84 2.20 17.31
C ARG A 61 2.64 2.50 18.19
N GLU A 62 1.56 1.73 18.08
CA GLU A 62 0.35 1.91 18.90
C GLU A 62 0.60 1.49 20.35
N PHE A 63 1.42 0.46 20.58
CA PHE A 63 1.79 -0.02 21.92
C PHE A 63 2.77 0.88 22.69
N HIS A 64 3.42 1.85 22.04
CA HIS A 64 4.41 2.76 22.66
C HIS A 64 3.88 4.19 22.87
N ARG A 65 2.57 4.38 22.79
CA ARG A 65 1.87 5.63 23.15
C ARG A 65 1.13 5.48 24.47
#